data_AF-A0A6B0XV93-F1
#
_entry.id   AF-A0A6B0XV93-F1
#
_cell.length_a   1.000
_cell.length_b   1.000
_cell.length_c   1.000
_cell.angle_alpha   90.00
_cell.angle_beta   90.00
_cell.angle_gamma   90.00
#
_symmetry.space_group_name_H-M   'P 1'
#
loop_
_entity.id
_entity.type
_entity.pdbx_description
1 polymer ?
#
loop_
_entity_poly.entity_id
_entity_poly.type
_entity_poly.pdbx_seq_one_letter_code
_entity_poly.pdbx_strand_id
1 'polypeptide(L)'
;MQHLLDLETYPVDRPDSDECKALVERCRAGLAADGMYNLEGFLKPEVAQAAADDLKSTMASAGFTHSRMHNIYFRKDLPDLAPDHPALTRFQTVNRTLCADQLGANPVTEIYAWPPLVDFLA
;
A
#
# COMPACT_ATOMS: atom_id res chain seq x y z
N MET A 1 14.15 -10.09 8.94
CA MET A 1 12.79 -9.54 8.83
C MET A 1 12.13 -9.16 10.17
N GLN A 2 12.35 -9.89 11.28
CA GLN A 2 11.79 -9.52 12.61
C GLN A 2 12.17 -8.11 13.12
N HIS A 3 13.25 -7.51 12.62
CA HIS A 3 13.61 -6.14 12.94
C HIS A 3 12.77 -5.08 12.17
N LEU A 4 12.07 -5.49 11.10
CA LEU A 4 11.17 -4.65 10.30
C LEU A 4 9.69 -4.95 10.59
N LEU A 5 9.36 -6.24 10.80
CA LEU A 5 7.99 -6.74 10.87
C LEU A 5 7.65 -7.36 12.24
N ASP A 6 6.39 -7.27 12.64
CA ASP A 6 5.83 -8.02 13.77
C ASP A 6 5.45 -9.45 13.35
N LEU A 7 6.42 -10.37 13.42
CA LEU A 7 6.25 -11.79 13.11
C LEU A 7 5.78 -12.64 14.31
N GLU A 8 5.61 -12.01 15.47
CA GLU A 8 4.99 -12.65 16.63
C GLU A 8 3.48 -12.66 16.45
N THR A 9 2.89 -11.51 16.09
CA THR A 9 1.46 -11.39 15.77
C THR A 9 1.11 -11.94 14.39
N TYR A 10 2.01 -11.77 13.41
CA TYR A 10 1.79 -12.15 12.01
C TYR A 10 2.88 -13.11 11.50
N PRO A 11 2.79 -14.42 11.83
CA PRO A 11 3.86 -15.39 11.58
C PRO A 11 3.91 -15.89 10.13
N VAL A 12 3.91 -14.96 9.16
CA VAL A 12 3.91 -15.27 7.72
C VAL A 12 5.19 -15.98 7.26
N ASP A 13 6.24 -15.99 8.08
CA ASP A 13 7.49 -16.74 7.87
C ASP A 13 7.42 -18.22 8.27
N ARG A 14 6.30 -18.65 8.84
CA ARG A 14 6.09 -20.02 9.34
C ARG A 14 4.82 -20.62 8.73
N PRO A 15 4.78 -20.87 7.40
CA PRO A 15 3.56 -21.27 6.70
C PRO A 15 2.93 -22.57 7.23
N ASP A 16 3.76 -23.50 7.71
CA ASP A 16 3.30 -24.78 8.25
C ASP A 16 2.74 -24.70 9.68
N SER A 17 2.92 -23.57 10.36
CA SER A 17 2.46 -23.36 11.74
C SER A 17 0.94 -23.21 11.80
N ASP A 18 0.34 -23.64 12.91
CA ASP A 18 -1.10 -23.49 13.14
C ASP A 18 -1.47 -22.01 13.28
N GLU A 19 -0.57 -21.18 13.81
CA GLU A 19 -0.75 -19.74 13.93
C GLU A 19 -0.82 -19.04 12.57
N CYS A 20 0.03 -19.43 11.61
CA CYS A 20 -0.02 -18.88 10.26
C CYS A 20 -1.27 -19.34 9.51
N LYS A 21 -1.66 -20.61 9.63
CA LYS A 21 -2.93 -21.11 9.06
C LYS A 21 -4.12 -20.35 9.63
N ALA A 22 -4.16 -20.13 10.94
CA ALA A 22 -5.20 -19.34 11.58
C ALA A 22 -5.21 -17.88 11.09
N LEU A 23 -4.03 -17.27 10.87
CA LEU A 23 -3.94 -15.95 10.25
C LEU A 23 -4.54 -15.94 8.84
N VAL A 24 -4.20 -16.90 7.99
CA VAL A 24 -4.74 -17.01 6.63
C VAL A 24 -6.27 -17.13 6.64
N GLU A 25 -6.83 -17.97 7.52
CA GLU A 25 -8.28 -18.11 7.63
C GLU A 25 -8.97 -16.81 8.08
N ARG A 26 -8.38 -16.06 9.02
CA ARG A 26 -8.89 -14.73 9.40
C ARG A 26 -8.86 -13.76 8.22
N CYS A 27 -7.77 -13.73 7.47
CA CYS A 27 -7.63 -12.86 6.31
C CYS A 27 -8.63 -13.21 5.19
N ARG A 28 -8.84 -14.51 4.94
CA ARG A 28 -9.85 -15.01 3.98
C ARG A 28 -11.27 -14.63 4.40
N ALA A 29 -11.59 -14.76 5.69
CA ALA A 29 -12.89 -14.35 6.22
C ALA A 29 -13.12 -12.84 6.09
N GLY A 30 -12.12 -12.01 6.43
CA GLY A 30 -12.19 -10.55 6.26
C GLY A 30 -12.35 -10.15 4.79
N LEU A 31 -11.57 -10.78 3.89
CA LEU A 31 -11.70 -10.54 2.45
C LEU A 31 -13.10 -10.89 1.93
N ALA A 32 -13.70 -11.99 2.41
CA ALA A 32 -15.05 -12.40 2.01
C ALA A 32 -16.15 -11.47 2.55
N ALA A 33 -15.97 -10.92 3.76
CA ALA A 33 -16.93 -10.03 4.40
C ALA A 33 -16.84 -8.59 3.88
N ASP A 34 -15.62 -8.05 3.79
CA ASP A 34 -15.37 -6.61 3.63
C ASP A 34 -14.67 -6.27 2.30
N GLY A 35 -14.26 -7.27 1.52
CA GLY A 35 -13.49 -7.07 0.29
C GLY A 35 -12.03 -6.68 0.53
N MET A 36 -11.58 -6.65 1.78
CA MET A 36 -10.19 -6.41 2.19
C MET A 36 -9.92 -6.91 3.61
N TYR A 37 -8.63 -6.97 3.99
CA TYR A 37 -8.20 -7.15 5.37
C TYR A 37 -6.96 -6.28 5.64
N ASN A 38 -6.71 -5.94 6.91
CA ASN A 38 -5.53 -5.20 7.34
C ASN A 38 -4.69 -6.03 8.31
N LEU A 39 -3.37 -5.94 8.18
CA LEU A 39 -2.41 -6.42 9.18
C LEU A 39 -1.85 -5.21 9.93
N GLU A 40 -2.66 -4.66 10.84
CA GLU A 40 -2.32 -3.43 11.57
C GLU A 40 -1.05 -3.61 12.41
N GLY A 41 -0.07 -2.72 12.22
CA GLY A 41 1.21 -2.82 12.92
C GLY A 41 2.16 -3.90 12.37
N PHE A 42 1.82 -4.56 11.26
CA PHE A 42 2.69 -5.57 10.64
C PHE A 42 4.07 -4.99 10.29
N LEU A 43 4.11 -3.83 9.64
CA LEU A 43 5.31 -3.02 9.55
C LEU A 43 5.43 -2.20 10.84
N LYS A 44 6.55 -2.36 11.54
CA LYS A 44 6.81 -1.66 12.80
C LYS A 44 6.74 -0.14 12.58
N PRO A 45 5.96 0.61 13.38
CA PRO A 45 5.72 2.04 13.14
C PRO A 45 7.00 2.88 13.09
N GLU A 46 7.97 2.59 13.94
CA GLU A 46 9.26 3.28 13.99
C GLU A 46 10.10 3.03 12.72
N VAL A 47 10.00 1.83 12.15
CA VAL A 47 10.65 1.47 10.89
C VAL A 47 9.99 2.18 9.72
N ALA A 48 8.65 2.21 9.69
CA ALA A 48 7.90 2.95 8.67
C ALA A 48 8.25 4.45 8.69
N GLN A 49 8.30 5.04 9.88
CA GLN A 49 8.60 6.46 10.04
C GLN A 49 10.04 6.78 9.60
N ALA A 50 11.02 5.99 10.04
CA ALA A 50 12.41 6.17 9.62
C ALA A 50 12.58 6.02 8.09
N ALA A 51 11.97 4.99 7.49
CA ALA A 51 12.01 4.78 6.04
C ALA A 51 11.41 5.95 5.25
N ALA A 52 10.34 6.57 5.77
CA ALA A 52 9.73 7.75 5.16
C ALA A 52 10.61 9.02 5.34
N ASP A 53 11.22 9.17 6.50
CA ASP A 53 12.09 10.30 6.82
C ASP A 53 13.34 10.33 5.93
N ASP A 54 13.96 9.17 5.71
CA ASP A 54 15.15 9.03 4.85
C ASP A 54 14.89 9.44 3.40
N LEU A 55 13.64 9.29 2.93
CA LEU A 55 13.24 9.65 1.57
C LEU A 55 12.86 11.13 1.40
N LYS A 56 12.77 11.92 2.48
CA LYS A 56 12.33 13.34 2.40
C LYS A 56 13.17 14.16 1.41
N SER A 57 14.49 14.02 1.47
CA SER A 57 15.41 14.77 0.59
C SER A 57 15.29 14.34 -0.87
N THR A 58 15.22 13.03 -1.13
CA THR A 58 15.04 12.47 -2.48
C THR A 58 13.67 12.84 -3.05
N MET A 59 12.62 12.77 -2.23
CA MET A 59 11.28 13.22 -2.61
C MET A 59 11.30 14.70 -3.00
N ALA A 60 11.96 15.55 -2.21
CA ALA A 60 12.07 16.98 -2.45
C ALA A 60 12.86 17.35 -3.72
N SER A 61 13.89 16.59 -4.07
CA SER A 61 14.79 16.90 -5.20
C SER A 61 14.43 16.18 -6.49
N ALA A 62 13.96 14.93 -6.41
CA ALA A 62 13.78 14.02 -7.55
C ALA A 62 12.34 13.48 -7.68
N GLY A 63 11.45 13.78 -6.74
CA GLY A 63 10.05 13.33 -6.80
C GLY A 63 9.30 13.94 -7.98
N PHE A 64 8.73 13.09 -8.84
CA PHE A 64 7.92 13.53 -9.96
C PHE A 64 6.56 14.02 -9.47
N THR A 65 6.18 15.24 -9.88
CA THR A 65 4.87 15.81 -9.54
C THR A 65 3.89 15.57 -10.68
N HIS A 66 2.88 14.75 -10.43
CA HIS A 66 1.77 14.52 -11.35
C HIS A 66 0.54 15.28 -10.86
N SER A 67 0.14 16.30 -11.61
CA SER A 67 -1.05 17.11 -11.31
C SER A 67 -2.06 17.01 -12.45
N ARG A 68 -3.32 16.71 -12.13
CA ARG A 68 -4.41 16.52 -13.11
C ARG A 68 -5.72 17.07 -12.59
N MET A 69 -6.52 17.66 -13.48
CA MET A 69 -7.87 18.14 -13.20
C MET A 69 -8.89 17.17 -13.82
N HIS A 70 -9.57 16.39 -12.99
CA HIS A 70 -10.47 15.32 -13.43
C HIS A 70 -11.66 15.16 -12.47
N ASN A 71 -12.68 14.42 -12.90
CA ASN A 71 -13.73 13.92 -12.00
C ASN A 71 -13.35 12.53 -11.47
N ILE A 72 -14.18 11.95 -10.61
CA ILE A 72 -13.90 10.65 -9.97
C ILE A 72 -13.76 9.48 -10.96
N TYR A 73 -14.24 9.65 -12.20
CA TYR A 73 -14.19 8.63 -13.25
C TYR A 73 -13.10 8.88 -14.30
N PHE A 74 -12.35 9.98 -14.20
CA PHE A 74 -11.33 10.39 -15.18
C PHE A 74 -11.86 10.49 -16.62
N ARG A 75 -13.16 10.77 -16.78
CA ARG A 75 -13.81 10.96 -18.09
C ARG A 75 -14.28 12.40 -18.25
N LYS A 76 -14.32 12.91 -19.48
CA LYS A 76 -14.82 14.27 -19.73
C LYS A 76 -16.33 14.36 -19.55
N ASP A 77 -17.02 13.30 -19.94
CA ASP A 77 -18.46 13.14 -19.96
C ASP A 77 -18.85 11.70 -19.61
N LEU A 78 -20.09 11.55 -19.18
CA LEU A 78 -20.75 10.27 -18.95
C LEU A 78 -22.11 10.35 -19.65
N PRO A 79 -22.38 9.57 -20.70
CA PRO A 79 -23.57 9.72 -21.54
C PRO A 79 -24.90 9.66 -20.77
N ASP A 80 -24.92 8.89 -19.68
CA ASP A 80 -26.11 8.68 -18.86
C ASP A 80 -26.30 9.75 -17.77
N LEU A 81 -25.43 10.77 -17.72
CA LEU A 81 -25.49 11.84 -16.72
C LEU A 81 -25.78 13.20 -17.35
N ALA A 82 -26.55 14.01 -16.63
CA ALA A 82 -26.73 15.42 -16.98
C ALA A 82 -25.40 16.18 -16.88
N PRO A 83 -25.19 17.24 -17.69
CA PRO A 83 -23.92 18.00 -17.70
C PRO A 83 -23.52 18.64 -16.35
N ASP A 84 -24.48 18.90 -15.46
CA ASP A 84 -24.31 19.50 -14.14
C ASP A 84 -24.30 18.46 -13.00
N HIS A 85 -24.30 17.16 -13.32
CA HIS A 85 -24.33 16.11 -12.32
C HIS A 85 -23.08 16.16 -11.41
N PRO A 86 -23.21 16.04 -10.07
CA PRO A 86 -22.07 16.16 -9.14
C PRO A 86 -20.90 15.22 -9.43
N ALA A 87 -21.17 14.04 -9.98
CA ALA A 87 -20.11 13.09 -10.36
C ALA A 87 -19.22 13.56 -11.53
N LEU A 88 -19.64 14.59 -12.28
CA LEU A 88 -18.82 15.27 -13.29
C LEU A 88 -18.01 16.43 -12.71
N THR A 89 -18.18 16.76 -11.42
CA THR A 89 -17.40 17.79 -10.74
C THR A 89 -15.93 17.48 -10.85
N ARG A 90 -15.18 18.45 -11.39
CA ARG A 90 -13.74 18.33 -11.58
C ARG A 90 -13.04 18.92 -10.37
N PHE A 91 -12.02 18.22 -9.90
CA PHE A 91 -11.12 18.66 -8.86
C PHE A 91 -9.68 18.34 -9.27
N GLN A 92 -8.75 19.01 -8.59
CA GLN A 92 -7.34 18.81 -8.83
C GLN A 92 -6.82 17.72 -7.89
N THR A 93 -6.15 16.72 -8.45
CA THR A 93 -5.29 15.81 -7.69
C THR A 93 -3.84 16.14 -7.99
N VAL A 94 -3.01 16.07 -6.95
CA VAL A 94 -1.56 16.26 -7.05
C VAL A 94 -0.90 15.13 -6.29
N ASN A 95 -0.17 14.29 -7.02
CA ASN A 95 0.64 13.23 -6.46
C ASN A 95 2.11 13.58 -6.63
N ARG A 96 2.91 13.25 -5.63
CA ARG A 96 4.37 13.33 -5.70
C ARG A 96 4.94 11.94 -5.46
N THR A 97 5.63 11.40 -6.45
CA THR A 97 6.01 9.98 -6.46
C THR A 97 7.49 9.80 -6.74
N LEU A 98 8.08 8.81 -6.09
CA LEU A 98 9.38 8.24 -6.43
C LEU A 98 9.15 6.85 -7.04
N CYS A 99 9.93 6.50 -8.06
CA CYS A 99 10.01 5.15 -8.57
C CYS A 99 10.84 4.27 -7.62
N ALA A 100 10.60 2.95 -7.64
CA ALA A 100 11.24 2.00 -6.73
C ALA A 100 12.79 2.04 -6.76
N ASP A 101 13.38 2.29 -7.94
CA ASP A 101 14.82 2.44 -8.12
C ASP A 101 15.40 3.70 -7.43
N GLN A 102 14.55 4.70 -7.18
CA GLN A 102 14.94 5.92 -6.47
C GLN A 102 14.92 5.77 -4.94
N LEU A 103 14.35 4.68 -4.40
CA LEU A 103 14.30 4.44 -2.96
C LEU A 103 15.64 3.94 -2.40
N GLY A 104 16.51 3.36 -3.25
CA GLY A 104 17.74 2.70 -2.80
C GLY A 104 17.46 1.52 -1.87
N ALA A 105 18.33 1.32 -0.87
CA ALA A 105 18.07 0.37 0.21
C ALA A 105 17.01 0.96 1.15
N ASN A 106 15.82 0.38 1.15
CA ASN A 106 14.70 0.85 1.96
C ASN A 106 13.91 -0.35 2.51
N PRO A 107 13.41 -0.30 3.76
CA PRO A 107 12.59 -1.38 4.32
C PRO A 107 11.43 -1.82 3.42
N VAL A 108 10.78 -0.89 2.70
CA VAL A 108 9.67 -1.20 1.82
C VAL A 108 10.11 -2.10 0.65
N THR A 109 11.28 -1.84 0.05
CA THR A 109 11.79 -2.66 -1.06
C THR A 109 12.29 -4.01 -0.58
N GLU A 110 12.86 -4.09 0.63
CA GLU A 110 13.25 -5.35 1.27
C GLU A 110 12.03 -6.23 1.58
N ILE A 111 10.99 -5.66 2.18
CA ILE A 111 9.75 -6.36 2.51
C ILE A 111 9.04 -6.84 1.23
N TYR A 112 8.94 -5.99 0.20
CA TYR A 112 8.31 -6.32 -1.08
C TYR A 112 8.96 -7.54 -1.75
N ALA A 113 10.28 -7.70 -1.62
CA ALA A 113 11.03 -8.80 -2.21
C ALA A 113 11.14 -10.05 -1.30
N TRP A 114 10.59 -10.00 -0.08
CA TRP A 114 10.78 -11.06 0.91
C TRP A 114 9.86 -12.28 0.62
N PRO A 115 10.43 -13.47 0.29
CA PRO A 115 9.63 -14.60 -0.20
C PRO A 115 8.47 -15.04 0.71
N PRO A 116 8.61 -15.09 2.04
CA PRO A 116 7.48 -15.47 2.90
C PRO A 116 6.26 -14.56 2.78
N LEU A 117 6.44 -13.25 2.55
CA LEU A 117 5.31 -12.37 2.29
C LEU A 117 4.70 -12.65 0.90
N VAL A 118 5.51 -12.94 -0.11
CA VAL A 118 5.04 -13.32 -1.45
C VAL A 118 4.22 -14.61 -1.38
N ASP A 119 4.72 -15.62 -0.68
CA ASP A 119 4.07 -16.92 -0.51
C ASP A 119 2.76 -16.79 0.31
N PHE A 120 2.73 -15.92 1.32
CA PHE A 120 1.52 -15.64 2.10
C PHE A 120 0.40 -14.99 1.26
N LEU A 121 0.75 -14.21 0.22
CA LEU A 121 -0.20 -13.51 -0.64
C LEU A 121 -0.70 -14.35 -1.84
N ALA A 122 -0.05 -15.48 -2.16
CA ALA A 122 -0.36 -16.34 -3.31
C ALA A 122 -1.61 -17.24 -3.09
#